data_AF-A0ABD4ZX99-F1
#
_entry.id   AF-A0ABD4ZX99-F1
#
_cell.length_a   1.000
_cell.length_b   1.000
_cell.length_c   1.000
_cell.angle_alpha   90.00
_cell.angle_beta   90.00
_cell.angle_gamma   90.00
#
_symmetry.space_group_name_H-M   'P 1'
#
loop_
_entity.id
_entity.type
_entity.pdbx_description
1 polymer ?
#
loop_
_entity_poly.entity_id
_entity_poly.type
_entity_poly.pdbx_seq_one_letter_code
_entity_poly.pdbx_strand_id
1 'polypeptide(L)'
;MNEPLEKDCVLHLSLGLDVLLNYNEEGTKITTIQLSKSRLGELIRNRIVTRTSIMRIQKIGLIIGCNTNIEINVDDLIGFKGDNPIVLNIDHDQTEQTYEGKDIFQMSHFVFVVSEEQDLRPSQIKQLYHINKKYQNYLDEQEAAKKARKRKVAIRKSVIAHKK
;
A
#
# COMPACT_ATOMS: atom_id res chain seq x y z
N MET A 1 -10.00 32.32 -7.47
CA MET A 1 -10.95 31.49 -8.22
C MET A 1 -11.13 30.21 -7.44
N ASN A 2 -12.35 29.97 -6.94
CA ASN A 2 -12.71 28.74 -6.23
C ASN A 2 -12.96 27.66 -7.28
N GLU A 3 -12.13 26.62 -7.30
CA GLU A 3 -12.55 25.35 -7.91
C GLU A 3 -13.38 24.59 -6.88
N PRO A 4 -14.57 24.11 -7.23
CA PRO A 4 -15.32 23.24 -6.35
C PRO A 4 -14.61 21.88 -6.32
N LEU A 5 -14.32 21.37 -5.11
CA LEU A 5 -14.04 19.95 -4.91
C LEU A 5 -15.34 19.17 -5.18
N GLU A 6 -15.69 19.04 -6.46
CA GLU A 6 -16.84 18.27 -6.90
C GLU A 6 -16.50 16.77 -6.90
N LYS A 7 -17.30 16.04 -6.12
CA LYS A 7 -17.45 14.56 -6.03
C LYS A 7 -16.31 13.81 -5.35
N ASP A 8 -16.62 13.23 -4.19
CA ASP A 8 -16.12 11.94 -3.67
C ASP A 8 -14.88 11.40 -4.41
N CYS A 9 -13.73 12.03 -4.20
CA CYS A 9 -12.54 11.70 -4.97
C CYS A 9 -11.98 10.37 -4.44
N VAL A 10 -12.37 9.26 -5.08
CA VAL A 10 -11.88 7.93 -4.76
C VAL A 10 -10.54 7.72 -5.46
N LEU A 11 -9.46 7.61 -4.67
CA LEU A 11 -8.14 7.26 -5.18
C LEU A 11 -8.06 5.74 -5.36
N HIS A 12 -7.89 5.28 -6.60
CA HIS A 12 -7.81 3.86 -6.91
C HIS A 12 -6.37 3.35 -6.80
N LEU A 13 -6.15 2.33 -5.97
CA LEU A 13 -4.84 1.76 -5.67
C LEU A 13 -4.88 0.24 -5.69
N SER A 14 -3.83 -0.38 -6.20
CA SER A 14 -3.74 -1.84 -6.32
C SER A 14 -3.13 -2.46 -5.06
N LEU A 15 -3.85 -3.38 -4.41
CA LEU A 15 -3.35 -4.10 -3.24
C LEU A 15 -2.13 -4.96 -3.62
N GLY A 16 -1.05 -4.83 -2.85
CA GLY A 16 0.18 -5.62 -3.03
C GLY A 16 1.16 -5.10 -4.07
N LEU A 17 0.72 -4.16 -4.93
CA LEU A 17 1.59 -3.44 -5.86
C LEU A 17 1.81 -1.99 -5.41
N ASP A 18 0.71 -1.27 -5.21
CA ASP A 18 0.73 0.14 -4.82
C ASP A 18 0.75 0.30 -3.30
N VAL A 19 -0.05 -0.52 -2.63
CA VAL A 19 -0.35 -0.41 -1.20
C VAL A 19 -0.23 -1.73 -0.45
N LEU A 20 0.08 -1.63 0.84
CA LEU A 20 -0.09 -2.70 1.82
C LEU A 20 -1.11 -2.23 2.88
N LEU A 21 -1.87 -3.17 3.43
CA LEU A 21 -2.82 -2.92 4.50
C LEU A 21 -2.20 -3.30 5.83
N ASN A 22 -2.43 -2.48 6.84
CA ASN A 22 -2.15 -2.82 8.23
C ASN A 22 -3.45 -3.02 8.98
N TYR A 23 -3.43 -3.92 9.95
CA TYR A 23 -4.60 -4.32 10.71
C TYR A 23 -4.40 -3.98 12.19
N ASN A 24 -5.49 -3.96 12.94
CA ASN A 24 -5.39 -4.03 14.40
C ASN A 24 -4.78 -5.38 14.83
N GLU A 25 -4.41 -5.51 16.09
CA GLU A 25 -3.76 -6.71 16.62
C GLU A 25 -4.58 -7.99 16.40
N GLU A 26 -5.90 -7.87 16.39
CA GLU A 26 -6.83 -8.98 16.18
C GLU A 26 -7.02 -9.37 14.70
N GLY A 27 -6.54 -8.55 13.76
CA GLY A 27 -6.75 -8.78 12.32
C GLY A 27 -8.20 -8.56 11.85
N THR A 28 -9.03 -7.94 12.68
CA THR A 28 -10.48 -7.75 12.46
C THR A 28 -10.83 -6.41 11.83
N LYS A 29 -9.92 -5.43 11.85
CA LYS A 29 -10.10 -4.10 11.26
C LYS A 29 -8.83 -3.64 10.56
N ILE A 30 -8.98 -2.90 9.47
CA ILE A 30 -7.85 -2.27 8.77
C ILE A 30 -7.57 -0.93 9.46
N THR A 31 -6.36 -0.69 9.94
CA THR A 31 -6.03 0.56 10.65
C THR A 31 -5.42 1.59 9.72
N THR A 32 -4.55 1.16 8.82
CA THR A 32 -3.87 2.06 7.89
C THR A 32 -3.61 1.42 6.53
N ILE A 33 -3.47 2.26 5.51
CA ILE A 33 -3.07 1.88 4.15
C ILE A 33 -1.69 2.49 3.88
N GLN A 34 -0.69 1.64 3.72
CA GLN A 34 0.67 2.03 3.42
C GLN A 34 0.89 2.13 1.90
N LEU A 35 0.99 3.34 1.37
CA LEU A 35 1.32 3.64 -0.01
C LEU A 35 2.84 3.68 -0.24
N SER A 36 3.29 2.94 -1.26
CA SER A 36 4.70 2.94 -1.62
C SER A 36 5.18 4.33 -2.09
N LYS A 37 6.42 4.69 -1.74
CA LYS A 37 7.04 5.96 -2.18
C LYS A 37 7.12 6.08 -3.71
N SER A 38 7.33 4.96 -4.40
CA SER A 38 7.34 4.92 -5.86
C SER A 38 6.00 5.35 -6.43
N ARG A 39 4.91 4.77 -5.91
CA ARG A 39 3.56 5.12 -6.35
C ARG A 39 3.17 6.53 -5.96
N LEU A 40 3.47 6.98 -4.73
CA LEU A 40 3.28 8.39 -4.33
C LEU A 40 3.96 9.35 -5.31
N GLY A 41 5.22 9.07 -5.66
CA GLY A 41 5.97 9.89 -6.63
C GLY A 41 5.32 9.89 -8.01
N GLU A 42 4.78 8.75 -8.46
CA GLU A 42 4.06 8.65 -9.73
C GLU A 42 2.76 9.46 -9.74
N LEU A 43 1.94 9.34 -8.68
CA LEU A 43 0.68 10.10 -8.55
C LEU A 43 0.93 11.62 -8.63
N ILE A 44 2.01 12.09 -8.01
CA ILE A 44 2.38 13.52 -8.02
C ILE A 44 2.95 13.94 -9.38
N ARG A 45 3.84 13.13 -9.99
CA ARG A 45 4.39 13.44 -11.32
C ARG A 45 3.29 13.52 -12.38
N ASN A 46 2.30 12.63 -12.30
CA ASN A 46 1.17 12.57 -13.23
C ASN A 46 0.06 13.56 -12.88
N ARG A 47 0.25 14.40 -11.85
CA ARG A 47 -0.73 15.41 -11.39
C ARG A 47 -2.08 14.82 -10.97
N ILE A 48 -2.11 13.56 -10.56
CA ILE A 48 -3.30 12.91 -9.99
C ILE A 48 -3.58 13.49 -8.60
N VAL A 49 -2.52 13.73 -7.84
CA VAL A 49 -2.57 14.37 -6.52
C VAL A 49 -1.43 15.38 -6.38
N THR A 50 -1.59 16.33 -5.48
CA THR A 50 -0.53 17.25 -5.03
C THR A 50 -0.04 16.84 -3.65
N ARG A 51 1.00 17.53 -3.15
CA ARG A 51 1.50 17.34 -1.78
C ARG A 51 0.44 17.60 -0.72
N THR A 52 -0.50 18.49 -1.01
CA THR A 52 -1.60 18.86 -0.10
C THR A 52 -2.85 18.03 -0.35
N SER A 53 -3.21 17.77 -1.62
CA SER A 53 -4.44 17.04 -1.93
C SER A 53 -4.38 15.56 -1.54
N ILE A 54 -3.19 14.96 -1.48
CA ILE A 54 -3.02 13.57 -1.02
C ILE A 54 -3.46 13.38 0.44
N MET A 55 -3.31 14.41 1.28
CA MET A 55 -3.73 14.38 2.70
C MET A 55 -5.25 14.51 2.84
N ARG A 56 -5.93 15.04 1.81
CA ARG A 56 -7.38 15.30 1.82
C ARG A 56 -8.20 14.19 1.15
N ILE A 57 -7.56 13.07 0.79
CA ILE A 57 -8.26 11.92 0.22
C ILE A 57 -9.20 11.35 1.29
N GLN A 58 -10.47 11.23 0.94
CA GLN A 58 -11.52 10.71 1.83
C GLN A 58 -11.83 9.24 1.59
N LYS A 59 -11.53 8.72 0.40
CA LYS A 59 -11.87 7.36 -0.01
C LYS A 59 -10.74 6.74 -0.84
N ILE A 60 -10.39 5.50 -0.52
CA ILE A 60 -9.47 4.68 -1.32
C ILE A 60 -10.23 3.49 -1.89
N GLY A 61 -10.19 3.35 -3.21
CA GLY A 61 -10.70 2.19 -3.92
C GLY A 61 -9.59 1.16 -4.10
N LEU A 62 -9.66 0.04 -3.39
CA LEU A 62 -8.71 -1.05 -3.53
C LEU A 62 -9.09 -1.93 -4.73
N ILE A 63 -8.18 -1.96 -5.70
CA ILE A 63 -8.21 -2.89 -6.83
C ILE A 63 -7.44 -4.14 -6.41
N ILE A 64 -8.11 -5.28 -6.48
CA ILE A 64 -7.52 -6.59 -6.16
C ILE A 64 -7.45 -7.37 -7.47
N GLY A 65 -6.24 -7.63 -7.92
CA GLY A 65 -5.99 -8.38 -9.15
C GLY A 65 -5.00 -9.52 -8.93
N CYS A 66 -4.99 -10.46 -9.88
CA CYS A 66 -3.96 -11.48 -9.97
C CYS A 66 -2.64 -10.81 -10.36
N ASN A 67 -1.67 -10.77 -9.45
CA ASN A 67 -0.30 -10.43 -9.81
C ASN A 67 0.36 -11.66 -10.42
N THR A 68 0.87 -11.59 -11.64
CA THR A 68 1.49 -12.76 -12.31
C THR A 68 2.68 -13.36 -11.56
N ASN A 69 3.25 -12.62 -10.59
CA ASN A 69 4.39 -13.06 -9.78
C ASN A 69 3.98 -13.68 -8.43
N ILE A 70 2.70 -13.63 -8.06
CA ILE A 70 2.17 -14.15 -6.80
C ILE A 70 0.92 -14.96 -7.11
N GLU A 71 0.93 -16.25 -6.78
CA GLU A 71 -0.21 -17.13 -6.96
C GLU A 71 -1.30 -16.81 -5.93
N ILE A 72 -2.23 -15.93 -6.34
CA ILE A 72 -3.47 -15.67 -5.62
C ILE A 72 -4.50 -16.63 -6.21
N ASN A 73 -5.04 -17.53 -5.39
CA ASN A 73 -6.04 -18.47 -5.86
C ASN A 73 -7.27 -17.68 -6.28
N VAL A 74 -7.90 -18.08 -7.39
CA VAL A 74 -9.16 -17.48 -7.83
C VAL A 74 -10.22 -17.58 -6.71
N ASP A 75 -10.17 -18.64 -5.90
CA ASP A 75 -11.01 -18.83 -4.73
C ASP A 75 -10.82 -17.74 -3.64
N ASP A 76 -9.61 -17.19 -3.51
CA ASP A 76 -9.33 -16.07 -2.60
C ASP A 76 -9.95 -14.75 -3.12
N LEU A 77 -10.25 -14.69 -4.42
CA LEU A 77 -10.90 -13.56 -5.09
C LEU A 77 -12.43 -13.73 -5.16
N ILE A 78 -12.97 -14.90 -4.81
CA ILE A 78 -14.42 -15.14 -4.76
C ILE A 78 -15.03 -14.23 -3.69
N GLY A 79 -15.65 -13.14 -4.13
CA GLY A 79 -16.18 -12.09 -3.25
C GLY A 79 -15.83 -10.68 -3.73
N PHE A 80 -14.79 -10.56 -4.56
CA PHE A 80 -14.38 -9.34 -5.25
C PHE A 80 -14.71 -9.48 -6.75
N LYS A 81 -16.01 -9.55 -7.08
CA LYS A 81 -16.43 -9.63 -8.49
C LYS A 81 -16.06 -8.32 -9.22
N GLY A 82 -15.47 -8.49 -10.39
CA GLY A 82 -14.41 -7.66 -10.98
C GLY A 82 -14.71 -6.24 -11.45
N ASP A 83 -15.78 -5.58 -11.05
CA ASP A 83 -16.06 -4.20 -11.52
C ASP A 83 -16.14 -3.16 -10.40
N ASN A 84 -16.26 -3.57 -9.13
CA ASN A 84 -16.35 -2.64 -8.01
C ASN A 84 -15.14 -2.76 -7.08
N PRO A 85 -14.30 -1.71 -6.96
CA PRO A 85 -13.21 -1.70 -6.00
C PRO A 85 -13.78 -1.76 -4.58
N ILE A 86 -13.01 -2.33 -3.65
CA ILE A 86 -13.36 -2.22 -2.24
C ILE A 86 -13.05 -0.80 -1.80
N VAL A 87 -14.06 -0.06 -1.39
CA VAL A 87 -13.88 1.32 -0.92
C VAL A 87 -13.63 1.33 0.57
N LEU A 88 -12.54 1.98 0.97
CA LEU A 88 -12.21 2.28 2.36
C LEU A 88 -12.32 3.78 2.59
N ASN A 89 -13.04 4.17 3.64
CA ASN A 89 -13.09 5.55 4.10
C ASN A 89 -11.79 5.88 4.84
N ILE A 90 -11.28 7.08 4.60
CA ILE A 90 -10.04 7.59 5.16
C ILE A 90 -10.38 8.68 6.15
N ASP A 91 -9.82 8.58 7.35
CA ASP A 91 -9.80 9.68 8.30
C ASP A 91 -8.73 10.68 7.84
N HIS A 92 -9.15 11.64 7.03
CA HIS A 92 -8.26 12.65 6.47
C HIS A 92 -7.68 13.58 7.54
N ASP A 93 -8.40 13.81 8.65
CA ASP A 93 -7.95 14.69 9.73
C ASP A 93 -6.79 14.01 10.48
N GLN A 94 -6.96 12.74 10.84
CA GLN A 94 -5.87 11.94 11.43
C GLN A 94 -4.71 11.71 10.45
N THR A 95 -5.02 11.55 9.16
CA THR A 95 -3.98 11.43 8.13
C THR A 95 -3.15 12.72 8.06
N GLU A 96 -3.78 13.90 8.01
CA GLU A 96 -3.08 15.18 8.02
C GLU A 96 -2.24 15.36 9.30
N GLN A 97 -2.83 15.05 10.46
CA GLN A 97 -2.14 15.12 11.75
C GLN A 97 -0.91 14.19 11.82
N THR A 98 -0.97 13.00 11.21
CA THR A 98 0.17 12.06 11.13
C THR A 98 1.41 12.70 10.50
N TYR A 99 1.20 13.67 9.60
CA TYR A 99 2.24 14.36 8.84
C TYR A 99 2.48 15.81 9.26
N GLU A 100 1.88 16.27 10.35
CA GLU A 100 2.11 17.64 10.84
C GLU A 100 3.61 17.87 11.10
N GLY A 101 4.16 18.91 10.45
CA GLY A 101 5.59 19.25 10.54
C GLY A 101 6.55 18.26 9.84
N LYS A 102 6.06 17.29 9.08
CA LYS A 102 6.89 16.26 8.41
C LYS A 102 6.84 16.41 6.89
N ASP A 103 7.97 16.13 6.23
CA ASP A 103 8.02 16.00 4.78
C ASP A 103 7.72 14.56 4.35
N ILE A 104 6.61 14.38 3.65
CA ILE A 104 6.15 13.08 3.11
C ILE A 104 7.19 12.39 2.21
N PHE A 105 8.11 13.15 1.60
CA PHE A 105 9.16 12.57 0.74
C PHE A 105 10.40 12.10 1.50
N GLN A 106 10.55 12.48 2.77
CA GLN A 106 11.64 11.97 3.60
C GLN A 106 11.30 10.61 4.21
N MET A 107 10.02 10.24 4.21
CA MET A 107 9.54 8.97 4.72
C MET A 107 9.76 7.83 3.73
N SER A 108 9.76 6.59 4.25
CA SER A 108 9.92 5.37 3.45
C SER A 108 8.63 5.02 2.69
N HIS A 109 7.48 5.43 3.22
CA HIS A 109 6.15 5.23 2.67
C HIS A 109 5.21 6.34 3.16
N PHE A 110 4.08 6.49 2.48
CA PHE A 110 2.96 7.33 2.92
C PHE A 110 1.87 6.46 3.54
N VAL A 111 1.16 6.96 4.54
CA VAL A 111 0.17 6.23 5.33
C VAL A 111 -1.13 6.99 5.27
N PHE A 112 -2.19 6.32 4.83
CA PHE A 112 -3.55 6.79 5.06
C PHE A 112 -4.09 6.14 6.31
N VAL A 113 -4.72 6.94 7.18
CA VAL A 113 -5.43 6.42 8.35
C VAL A 113 -6.84 6.04 7.91
N VAL A 114 -7.23 4.78 8.12
CA VAL A 114 -8.56 4.31 7.75
C VAL A 114 -9.54 4.71 8.86
N SER A 115 -10.72 5.19 8.48
CA SER A 115 -11.77 5.50 9.45
C SER A 115 -12.15 4.28 10.30
N GLU A 116 -12.57 4.52 11.54
CA GLU A 116 -13.02 3.44 12.43
C GLU A 116 -14.28 2.73 11.90
N GLU A 117 -15.13 3.49 11.21
CA GLU A 117 -16.32 3.00 10.50
C GLU A 117 -15.92 2.41 9.15
N GLN A 118 -15.98 1.08 9.05
CA GLN A 118 -15.66 0.32 7.84
C GLN A 118 -16.88 -0.44 7.38
N ASP A 119 -17.34 -0.13 6.17
CA ASP A 119 -18.44 -0.85 5.52
C ASP A 119 -17.93 -2.12 4.82
N LEU A 120 -17.25 -2.97 5.60
CA LEU A 120 -16.72 -4.25 5.14
C LEU A 120 -17.29 -5.38 5.98
N ARG A 121 -17.76 -6.42 5.29
CA ARG A 121 -18.18 -7.65 5.96
C ARG A 121 -16.94 -8.36 6.55
N PRO A 122 -17.07 -9.05 7.69
CA PRO A 122 -15.95 -9.80 8.29
C PRO A 122 -15.26 -10.77 7.33
N SER A 123 -16.01 -11.39 6.41
CA SER A 123 -15.45 -12.26 5.36
C SER A 123 -14.54 -11.50 4.39
N GLN A 124 -14.90 -10.27 4.00
CA GLN A 124 -14.08 -9.44 3.12
C GLN A 124 -12.79 -8.99 3.81
N ILE A 125 -12.87 -8.63 5.09
CA ILE A 125 -11.68 -8.27 5.89
C ILE A 125 -10.74 -9.47 5.98
N LYS A 126 -11.27 -10.66 6.26
CA LYS A 126 -10.48 -11.90 6.33
C LYS A 126 -9.82 -12.24 4.98
N GLN A 127 -10.54 -12.08 3.87
CA GLN A 127 -9.99 -12.30 2.52
C GLN A 127 -8.88 -11.28 2.21
N LEU A 128 -9.12 -10.00 2.47
CA LEU A 128 -8.12 -8.94 2.34
C LEU A 128 -6.87 -9.23 3.16
N TYR A 129 -7.04 -9.69 4.41
CA TYR A 129 -5.93 -10.05 5.28
C TYR A 129 -5.09 -11.19 4.67
N HIS A 130 -5.74 -12.24 4.16
CA HIS A 130 -5.05 -13.35 3.53
C HIS A 130 -4.26 -12.92 2.29
N ILE A 131 -4.88 -12.13 1.41
CA ILE A 131 -4.24 -11.59 0.20
C ILE A 131 -3.06 -10.68 0.57
N ASN A 132 -3.27 -9.74 1.49
CA ASN A 132 -2.23 -8.83 1.96
C ASN A 132 -1.03 -9.57 2.56
N LYS A 133 -1.28 -10.63 3.34
CA LYS A 133 -0.23 -11.48 3.92
C LYS A 133 0.57 -12.22 2.85
N LYS A 134 -0.07 -12.73 1.79
CA LYS A 134 0.64 -13.32 0.64
C LYS A 134 1.59 -12.31 0.00
N TYR A 135 1.14 -11.07 -0.21
CA TYR A 135 1.98 -10.00 -0.74
C TYR A 135 3.15 -9.65 0.18
N GLN A 136 2.92 -9.52 1.49
CA GLN A 136 3.99 -9.25 2.46
C GLN A 136 5.05 -10.35 2.48
N ASN A 137 4.63 -11.61 2.54
CA ASN A 137 5.56 -12.76 2.52
C ASN A 137 6.42 -12.75 1.24
N TYR A 138 5.81 -12.49 0.08
CA TYR A 138 6.56 -12.37 -1.18
C TYR A 138 7.61 -11.25 -1.13
N LEU A 139 7.26 -10.07 -0.60
CA LEU A 139 8.18 -8.95 -0.47
C LEU A 139 9.36 -9.28 0.46
N ASP A 140 9.10 -9.96 1.58
CA ASP A 140 10.12 -10.41 2.52
C ASP A 140 11.09 -11.41 1.86
N GLU A 141 10.56 -12.37 1.09
CA GLU A 141 11.37 -13.32 0.31
C GLU A 141 12.27 -12.61 -0.72
N GLN A 142 11.73 -11.63 -1.45
CA GLN A 142 12.50 -10.82 -2.40
C GLN A 142 13.60 -10.02 -1.71
N GLU A 143 13.31 -9.43 -0.55
CA GLU A 143 14.30 -8.68 0.22
C GLU A 143 15.40 -9.59 0.76
N ALA A 144 15.04 -10.76 1.28
CA ALA A 144 15.99 -11.78 1.75
C ALA A 144 16.90 -12.25 0.60
N ALA A 145 16.32 -12.53 -0.58
CA ALA A 145 17.08 -12.92 -1.77
C ALA A 145 18.04 -11.81 -2.22
N LYS A 146 17.61 -10.55 -2.20
CA LYS A 146 18.45 -9.39 -2.54
C LYS A 146 19.60 -9.21 -1.54
N LYS A 147 19.35 -9.36 -0.24
CA LYS A 147 20.38 -9.32 0.81
C LYS A 147 21.39 -10.45 0.62
N ALA A 148 20.94 -11.68 0.35
CA ALA A 148 21.81 -12.82 0.09
C ALA A 148 22.69 -12.62 -1.15
N ARG A 149 22.14 -12.09 -2.25
CA ARG A 149 22.92 -11.75 -3.46
C ARG A 149 23.99 -10.69 -3.16
N LYS A 150 23.66 -9.63 -2.43
CA LYS A 150 24.63 -8.59 -2.02
C LYS A 150 25.76 -9.16 -1.17
N ARG A 151 25.46 -10.04 -0.21
CA ARG A 151 26.48 -10.72 0.62
C ARG A 151 27.43 -11.57 -0.24
N LYS A 152 26.90 -12.36 -1.18
CA LYS A 152 27.73 -13.16 -2.11
C LYS A 152 28.67 -12.28 -2.94
N VAL A 153 28.20 -11.12 -3.43
CA VAL A 153 29.04 -10.17 -4.18
C VAL A 153 30.14 -9.55 -3.28
N ALA A 154 29.80 -9.17 -2.05
CA ALA A 154 30.77 -8.59 -1.12
C ALA A 154 31.90 -9.58 -0.77
N ILE A 155 31.55 -10.84 -0.51
CA ILE A 155 32.53 -11.91 -0.24
C ILE A 155 33.44 -12.13 -1.46
N ARG A 156 32.89 -12.18 -2.68
CA ARG A 156 33.71 -12.32 -3.89
C ARG A 156 34.70 -11.17 -4.05
N LYS A 157 34.27 -9.93 -3.76
CA LYS A 157 35.14 -8.75 -3.83
C LYS A 157 36.25 -8.77 -2.77
N SER A 158 35.96 -9.18 -1.53
CA SER A 158 36.98 -9.25 -0.48
C SER A 158 38.01 -10.35 -0.74
N VAL A 159 37.58 -11.51 -1.25
CA VAL A 159 38.49 -12.60 -1.63
C VAL A 159 39.44 -12.20 -2.77
N ILE A 160 38.97 -11.39 -3.74
CA ILE A 160 39.83 -10.85 -4.81
C ILE A 160 40.82 -9.83 -4.25
N ALA A 161 40.39 -8.98 -3.30
CA ALA A 161 41.25 -7.95 -2.69
C ALA A 161 42.36 -8.53 -1.81
N HIS A 162 42.15 -9.70 -1.16
CA HIS A 162 43.18 -10.38 -0.35
C HIS A 162 44.11 -11.31 -1.13
N LYS A 163 43.94 -11.41 -2.46
CA LYS A 163 44.84 -12.18 -3.35
C LYS A 163 45.83 -11.30 -4.14
N LYS A 164 45.83 -9.99 -3.91
CA LYS A 164 46.83 -9.03 -4.41
C LYS A 164 47.75 -8.63 -3.28
#